data_AF-A0A0P0WHB0-F1
#
_entry.id   AF-A0A0P0WHB0-F1
#
_cell.length_a   1.000
_cell.length_b   1.000
_cell.length_c   1.000
_cell.angle_alpha   90.00
_cell.angle_beta   90.00
_cell.angle_gamma   90.00
#
_symmetry.space_group_name_H-M   'P 1'
#
loop_
_entity.id
_entity.type
_entity.pdbx_description
1 polymer ?
#
loop_
_entity_poly.entity_id
_entity_poly.type
_entity_poly.pdbx_seq_one_letter_code
_entity_poly.pdbx_strand_id
1 'polypeptide(L)'
;GGAVGATFTVALLAAALLLALSLYASSLPRAPTTPSSSSNLVGLTLVRRAKEKGAVCLDGSAPGYHLQRGSGTGSQNWLLHLEGGGWCRNLRSCASRQKSVLGSSQYMECQIEFAGILSNDKFQNPDFYNWNKVKIRYCDGASFSGNVKNELQNGTKFFFRGQRIWEAVMSELLLKGLRHAKQLSGFSNRMLCWWASHFHSLR
;
A
#
# COMPACT_ATOMS: atom_id res chain seq x y z
N GLY A 1 14.61 68.77 -0.47
CA GLY A 1 15.79 67.87 -0.47
C GLY A 1 15.61 66.55 0.28
N GLY A 2 14.63 66.38 1.18
CA GLY A 2 14.57 65.21 2.07
C GLY A 2 14.02 63.90 1.48
N ALA A 3 13.12 63.97 0.49
CA ALA A 3 12.43 62.78 -0.03
C ALA A 3 13.34 61.83 -0.84
N VAL A 4 14.28 62.38 -1.61
CA VAL A 4 15.26 61.58 -2.36
C VAL A 4 16.24 60.85 -1.44
N GLY A 5 16.67 61.45 -0.33
CA GLY A 5 17.57 60.79 0.62
C GLY A 5 16.97 59.54 1.28
N ALA A 6 15.68 59.58 1.61
CA ALA A 6 14.98 58.47 2.26
C ALA A 6 14.74 57.27 1.31
N THR A 7 14.55 57.49 0.01
CA THR A 7 14.37 56.38 -0.94
C THR A 7 15.68 55.65 -1.21
N PHE A 8 16.80 56.37 -1.31
CA PHE A 8 18.12 55.76 -1.48
C PHE A 8 18.52 54.88 -0.30
N THR A 9 18.23 55.31 0.94
CA THR A 9 18.53 54.51 2.14
C THR A 9 17.68 53.23 2.21
N VAL A 10 16.39 53.30 1.92
CA VAL A 10 15.50 52.13 1.89
C VAL A 10 15.96 51.12 0.82
N ALA A 11 16.33 51.59 -0.38
CA ALA A 11 16.80 50.72 -1.45
C ALA A 11 18.13 50.01 -1.09
N LEU A 12 19.06 50.71 -0.45
CA LEU A 12 20.33 50.14 0.03
C LEU A 12 20.12 49.08 1.11
N LEU A 13 19.21 49.32 2.05
CA LEU A 13 18.86 48.35 3.10
C LEU A 13 18.22 47.07 2.51
N ALA A 14 17.33 47.23 1.53
CA ALA A 14 16.72 46.08 0.84
C ALA A 14 17.76 45.25 0.07
N ALA A 15 18.68 45.91 -0.65
CA ALA A 15 19.75 45.22 -1.36
C ALA A 15 20.71 44.47 -0.41
N ALA A 16 21.08 45.09 0.71
CA ALA A 16 21.92 44.47 1.73
C ALA A 16 21.23 43.23 2.36
N LEU A 17 19.92 43.31 2.61
CA LEU A 17 19.14 42.19 3.13
C LEU A 17 19.09 41.02 2.13
N LEU A 18 18.89 41.30 0.84
CA LEU A 18 18.86 40.29 -0.21
C LEU A 18 20.22 39.59 -0.38
N LEU A 19 21.32 40.35 -0.30
CA LEU A 19 22.69 39.81 -0.28
C LEU A 19 22.95 38.95 0.96
N ALA A 20 22.50 39.39 2.14
CA ALA A 20 22.62 38.59 3.35
C ALA A 20 21.83 37.28 3.26
N LEU A 21 20.62 37.31 2.69
CA LEU A 21 19.77 36.13 2.50
C LEU A 21 20.39 35.15 1.48
N SER A 22 21.00 35.63 0.41
CA SER A 22 21.65 34.77 -0.59
C SER A 22 22.94 34.14 -0.06
N LEU A 23 23.72 34.88 0.73
CA LEU A 23 24.89 34.36 1.46
C LEU A 23 24.50 33.33 2.53
N TYR A 24 23.39 33.56 3.23
CA TYR A 24 22.84 32.58 4.16
C TYR A 24 22.34 31.30 3.45
N ALA A 25 21.66 31.45 2.30
CA ALA A 25 21.21 30.34 1.48
C ALA A 25 22.36 29.48 0.92
N SER A 26 23.48 30.10 0.58
CA SER A 26 24.66 29.41 0.06
C SER A 26 25.57 28.81 1.15
N SER A 27 25.41 29.24 2.42
CA SER A 27 26.10 28.64 3.57
C SER A 27 25.30 27.55 4.28
N LEU A 28 24.01 27.39 3.94
CA LEU A 28 23.21 26.27 4.40
C LEU A 28 23.86 24.94 3.97
N PRO A 29 24.14 24.01 4.90
CA PRO A 29 24.67 22.70 4.55
C PRO A 29 23.74 22.04 3.54
N ARG A 30 24.30 21.54 2.43
CA ARG A 30 23.54 20.71 1.50
C ARG A 30 22.99 19.53 2.30
N ALA A 31 21.67 19.37 2.30
CA ALA A 31 21.03 18.22 2.93
C ALA A 31 21.75 16.95 2.45
N PRO A 32 22.12 16.02 3.35
CA PRO A 32 22.73 14.77 2.96
C PRO A 32 21.83 14.12 1.90
N THR A 33 22.34 13.95 0.69
CA THR A 33 21.69 13.05 -0.28
C THR A 33 21.83 11.67 0.32
N THR A 34 20.79 11.20 1.02
CA THR A 34 20.74 9.83 1.52
C THR A 34 21.01 8.94 0.30
N PRO A 35 21.99 8.02 0.38
CA PRO A 35 22.17 7.04 -0.69
C PRO A 35 20.80 6.45 -0.96
N SER A 36 20.33 6.50 -2.21
CA SER A 36 19.05 5.91 -2.60
C SER A 36 19.08 4.48 -2.09
N SER A 37 18.34 4.23 -1.01
CA SER A 37 18.19 2.90 -0.44
C SER A 37 17.80 2.02 -1.60
N SER A 38 18.59 0.97 -1.87
CA SER A 38 18.31 -0.02 -2.91
C SER A 38 16.80 -0.23 -2.97
N SER A 39 16.14 0.22 -4.03
CA SER A 39 14.68 0.26 -4.07
C SER A 39 14.18 -1.15 -3.79
N ASN A 40 13.56 -1.39 -2.64
CA ASN A 40 13.06 -2.71 -2.25
C ASN A 40 11.73 -2.94 -2.96
N LEU A 41 11.81 -3.06 -4.28
CA LEU A 41 10.70 -3.36 -5.16
C LEU A 41 10.28 -4.81 -4.94
N VAL A 42 9.03 -5.01 -4.54
CA VAL A 42 8.45 -6.32 -4.25
C VAL A 42 7.47 -6.68 -5.35
N GLY A 43 7.69 -7.82 -5.99
CA GLY A 43 6.87 -8.32 -7.10
C GLY A 43 5.44 -8.69 -6.69
N LEU A 44 4.51 -8.44 -7.62
CA LEU A 44 3.12 -8.86 -7.53
C LEU A 44 3.02 -10.38 -7.79
N THR A 45 2.39 -11.08 -6.87
CA THR A 45 2.00 -12.49 -7.03
C THR A 45 0.49 -12.56 -7.20
N LEU A 46 0.03 -13.04 -8.36
CA LEU A 46 -1.39 -13.36 -8.57
C LEU A 46 -1.72 -14.70 -7.91
N VAL A 47 -2.87 -14.77 -7.26
CA VAL A 47 -3.35 -15.99 -6.62
C VAL A 47 -3.59 -17.08 -7.67
N ARG A 48 -3.03 -18.27 -7.44
CA ARG A 48 -3.16 -19.41 -8.34
C ARG A 48 -4.56 -20.00 -8.24
N ARG A 49 -5.11 -20.38 -9.41
CA ARG A 49 -6.44 -21.00 -9.53
C ARG A 49 -7.55 -20.15 -8.90
N ALA A 50 -7.41 -18.82 -8.93
CA ALA A 50 -8.32 -17.92 -8.25
C ALA A 50 -9.76 -18.01 -8.81
N LYS A 51 -9.87 -18.14 -10.14
CA LYS A 51 -11.16 -18.35 -10.82
C LYS A 51 -11.88 -19.62 -10.37
N GLU A 52 -11.15 -20.74 -10.25
CA GLU A 52 -11.70 -22.02 -9.77
C GLU A 52 -12.20 -21.92 -8.32
N LYS A 53 -11.51 -21.12 -7.48
CA LYS A 53 -11.93 -20.82 -6.10
C LYS A 53 -13.06 -19.79 -6.00
N GLY A 54 -13.43 -19.16 -7.12
CA GLY A 54 -14.34 -18.01 -7.16
C GLY A 54 -13.78 -16.75 -6.49
N ALA A 55 -12.46 -16.71 -6.24
CA ALA A 55 -11.74 -15.58 -5.67
C ALA A 55 -11.25 -14.68 -6.80
N VAL A 56 -12.07 -13.72 -7.21
CA VAL A 56 -11.77 -12.82 -8.33
C VAL A 56 -12.03 -11.37 -7.96
N CYS A 57 -11.25 -10.46 -8.53
CA CYS A 57 -11.48 -9.02 -8.42
C CYS A 57 -12.82 -8.62 -9.02
N LEU A 58 -13.21 -7.36 -8.83
CA LEU A 58 -14.48 -6.80 -9.30
C LEU A 58 -14.74 -7.02 -10.79
N ASP A 59 -13.69 -7.05 -11.62
CA ASP A 59 -13.72 -7.30 -13.08
C ASP A 59 -13.62 -8.79 -13.47
N GLY A 60 -13.38 -9.70 -12.53
CA GLY A 60 -13.17 -11.13 -12.78
C GLY A 60 -11.69 -11.55 -12.96
N SER A 61 -10.74 -10.62 -12.84
CA SER A 61 -9.30 -10.92 -12.80
C SER A 61 -8.89 -11.59 -11.49
N ALA A 62 -7.69 -12.19 -11.45
CA ALA A 62 -7.21 -12.86 -10.24
C ALA A 62 -6.68 -11.82 -9.24
N PRO A 63 -7.03 -11.88 -7.93
CA PRO A 63 -6.44 -11.01 -6.93
C PRO A 63 -4.94 -11.29 -6.77
N GLY A 64 -4.22 -10.35 -6.16
CA GLY A 64 -2.79 -10.48 -5.94
C GLY A 64 -2.31 -9.93 -4.59
N TYR A 65 -1.07 -10.26 -4.27
CA TYR A 65 -0.36 -9.78 -3.10
C TYR A 65 1.12 -9.64 -3.39
N HIS A 66 1.81 -8.82 -2.60
CA HIS A 66 3.27 -8.69 -2.62
C HIS A 66 3.81 -9.34 -1.36
N LEU A 67 4.88 -10.13 -1.47
CA LEU A 67 5.50 -10.84 -0.34
C LEU A 67 7.00 -10.55 -0.31
N GLN A 68 7.44 -9.87 0.74
CA GLN A 68 8.85 -9.75 1.10
C GLN A 68 9.17 -10.76 2.21
N ARG A 69 10.22 -11.56 2.02
CA ARG A 69 10.65 -12.56 3.01
C ARG A 69 11.40 -11.91 4.17
N GLY A 70 11.15 -12.42 5.38
CA GLY A 70 11.88 -12.01 6.57
C GLY A 70 13.28 -12.61 6.65
N SER A 71 14.07 -12.11 7.59
CA SER A 71 15.47 -12.53 7.80
C SER A 71 15.81 -12.64 9.29
N GLY A 72 16.86 -13.39 9.61
CA GLY A 72 17.34 -13.57 10.98
C GLY A 72 16.24 -14.01 11.95
N THR A 73 16.16 -13.31 13.10
CA THR A 73 15.17 -13.58 14.15
C THR A 73 13.72 -13.34 13.73
N GLY A 74 13.48 -12.48 12.73
CA GLY A 74 12.15 -12.17 12.19
C GLY A 74 11.67 -13.12 11.09
N SER A 75 12.50 -14.08 10.65
CA SER A 75 12.20 -15.00 9.54
C SER A 75 10.96 -15.88 9.75
N GLN A 76 10.52 -16.08 11.00
CA GLN A 76 9.29 -16.81 11.36
C GLN A 76 8.15 -15.90 11.83
N ASN A 77 8.33 -14.58 11.77
CA ASN A 77 7.30 -13.62 12.11
C ASN A 77 6.69 -13.02 10.84
N TRP A 78 5.42 -12.65 10.93
CA TRP A 78 4.62 -12.24 9.76
C TRP A 78 3.84 -10.97 10.05
N LEU A 79 3.89 -10.04 9.09
CA LEU A 79 3.11 -8.82 9.06
C LEU A 79 2.20 -8.86 7.84
N LEU A 80 0.89 -8.87 8.06
CA LEU A 80 -0.11 -8.80 7.00
C LEU A 80 -0.67 -7.39 6.93
N HIS A 81 -0.61 -6.79 5.75
CA HIS A 81 -1.13 -5.46 5.47
C HIS A 81 -2.23 -5.55 4.41
N LEU A 82 -3.46 -5.25 4.79
CA LEU A 82 -4.58 -5.10 3.85
C LEU A 82 -4.52 -3.72 3.21
N GLU A 83 -4.41 -3.66 1.88
CA GLU A 83 -4.53 -2.41 1.16
C GLU A 83 -5.93 -1.80 1.35
N GLY A 84 -5.97 -0.49 1.60
CA GLY A 84 -7.22 0.24 1.69
C GLY A 84 -7.82 0.53 0.31
N GLY A 85 -9.14 0.56 0.23
CA GLY A 85 -9.87 0.95 -1.00
C GLY A 85 -11.32 1.37 -0.77
N GLY A 86 -11.86 1.18 0.43
CA GLY A 86 -13.24 1.52 0.78
C GLY A 86 -14.26 0.67 0.02
N TRP A 87 -15.38 1.28 -0.37
CA TRP A 87 -16.45 0.60 -1.12
C TRP A 87 -16.87 1.45 -2.32
N CYS A 88 -17.30 0.82 -3.41
CA CYS A 88 -18.06 1.56 -4.42
C CYS A 88 -19.47 1.89 -3.89
N ARG A 89 -19.98 3.09 -4.18
CA ARG A 89 -21.27 3.60 -3.65
C ARG A 89 -22.49 3.04 -4.37
N ASN A 90 -22.31 2.70 -5.64
CA ASN A 90 -23.32 2.16 -6.55
C ASN A 90 -22.62 1.48 -7.74
N LEU A 91 -23.37 0.71 -8.51
CA LEU A 91 -22.83 -0.07 -9.64
C LEU A 91 -22.18 0.79 -10.73
N ARG A 92 -22.61 2.05 -10.93
CA ARG A 92 -21.91 3.00 -11.82
C ARG A 92 -20.48 3.26 -11.34
N SER A 93 -20.31 3.56 -10.05
CA SER A 93 -18.98 3.73 -9.46
C SER A 93 -18.17 2.43 -9.42
N CYS A 94 -18.83 1.27 -9.28
CA CYS A 94 -18.16 -0.03 -9.36
C CYS A 94 -17.64 -0.29 -10.80
N ALA A 95 -18.41 0.07 -11.83
CA ALA A 95 -17.98 -0.05 -13.23
C ALA A 95 -16.75 0.82 -13.54
N SER A 96 -16.68 2.03 -12.96
CA SER A 96 -15.47 2.86 -13.03
C SER A 96 -14.28 2.19 -12.32
N ARG A 97 -14.50 1.57 -11.16
CA ARG A 97 -13.43 0.88 -10.41
C ARG A 97 -12.89 -0.37 -11.11
N GLN A 98 -13.70 -1.10 -11.89
CA GLN A 98 -13.21 -2.24 -12.69
C GLN A 98 -12.08 -1.84 -13.64
N LYS A 99 -12.02 -0.55 -14.04
CA LYS A 99 -11.02 0.02 -14.94
C LYS A 99 -9.87 0.70 -14.19
N SER A 100 -9.59 0.28 -12.95
CA SER A 100 -8.53 0.85 -12.12
C SER A 100 -7.87 -0.20 -11.23
N VAL A 101 -6.78 0.21 -10.55
CA VAL A 101 -6.03 -0.63 -9.60
C VAL A 101 -6.88 -1.15 -8.44
N LEU A 102 -8.05 -0.54 -8.18
CA LEU A 102 -8.94 -0.89 -7.07
C LEU A 102 -10.05 -1.88 -7.46
N GLY A 103 -10.13 -2.30 -8.72
CA GLY A 103 -11.14 -3.25 -9.18
C GLY A 103 -10.61 -4.34 -10.11
N SER A 104 -9.35 -4.28 -10.50
CA SER A 104 -8.74 -5.25 -11.40
C SER A 104 -7.23 -5.35 -11.20
N SER A 105 -6.73 -6.59 -11.22
CA SER A 105 -5.29 -6.85 -11.19
C SER A 105 -4.58 -6.46 -12.48
N GLN A 106 -5.31 -6.19 -13.57
CA GLN A 106 -4.72 -5.81 -14.85
C GLN A 106 -4.11 -4.41 -14.83
N TYR A 107 -4.56 -3.56 -13.89
CA TYR A 107 -4.01 -2.21 -13.70
C TYR A 107 -3.03 -2.13 -12.54
N MET A 108 -2.83 -3.21 -11.76
CA MET A 108 -1.90 -3.21 -10.64
C MET A 108 -0.45 -3.13 -11.12
N GLU A 109 0.37 -2.39 -10.38
CA GLU A 109 1.80 -2.34 -10.61
C GLU A 109 2.42 -3.73 -10.38
N CYS A 110 3.21 -4.19 -11.34
CA CYS A 110 3.91 -5.48 -11.25
C CYS A 110 4.91 -5.53 -10.10
N GLN A 111 5.43 -4.38 -9.67
CA GLN A 111 6.32 -4.22 -8.54
C GLN A 111 6.00 -2.91 -7.82
N ILE A 112 6.11 -2.91 -6.49
CA ILE A 112 5.95 -1.71 -5.68
C ILE A 112 7.06 -1.62 -4.64
N GLU A 113 7.40 -0.41 -4.25
CA GLU A 113 8.31 -0.19 -3.14
C GLU A 113 7.59 -0.44 -1.80
N PHE A 114 8.24 -1.21 -0.93
CA PHE A 114 7.81 -1.35 0.46
C PHE A 114 8.45 -0.26 1.31
N ALA A 115 7.63 0.67 1.80
CA ALA A 115 8.02 1.81 2.64
C ALA A 115 7.29 1.81 4.00
N GLY A 116 7.69 2.70 4.91
CA GLY A 116 7.08 2.83 6.24
C GLY A 116 7.10 1.51 7.01
N ILE A 117 5.96 1.09 7.57
CA ILE A 117 5.84 -0.17 8.32
C ILE A 117 6.12 -1.43 7.48
N LEU A 118 6.14 -1.32 6.14
CA LEU A 118 6.54 -2.41 5.25
C LEU A 118 8.03 -2.36 4.88
N SER A 119 8.73 -1.26 5.15
CA SER A 119 10.15 -1.10 4.82
C SER A 119 11.00 -2.17 5.51
N ASN A 120 12.05 -2.63 4.84
CA ASN A 120 13.11 -3.46 5.44
C ASN A 120 14.28 -2.61 5.96
N ASP A 121 14.19 -1.28 5.84
CA ASP A 121 15.09 -0.37 6.52
C ASP A 121 14.74 -0.31 8.01
N LYS A 122 15.68 -0.73 8.86
CA LYS A 122 15.53 -0.74 10.31
C LYS A 122 15.33 0.66 10.89
N PHE A 123 15.85 1.71 10.25
CA PHE A 123 15.65 3.09 10.71
C PHE A 123 14.22 3.59 10.48
N GLN A 124 13.57 3.12 9.41
CA GLN A 124 12.17 3.44 9.12
C GLN A 124 11.19 2.50 9.84
N ASN A 125 11.58 1.25 10.05
CA ASN A 125 10.71 0.19 10.57
C ASN A 125 11.43 -0.67 11.63
N PRO A 126 11.72 -0.14 12.81
CA PRO A 126 12.50 -0.86 13.83
C PRO A 126 11.83 -2.16 14.29
N ASP A 127 10.49 -2.22 14.28
CA ASP A 127 9.71 -3.34 14.82
C ASP A 127 9.61 -4.52 13.85
N PHE A 128 9.40 -4.25 12.56
CA PHE A 128 9.04 -5.28 11.58
C PHE A 128 10.01 -5.39 10.39
N TYR A 129 11.14 -4.65 10.36
CA TYR A 129 12.03 -4.60 9.19
C TYR A 129 12.44 -5.99 8.66
N ASN A 130 12.70 -6.94 9.57
CA ASN A 130 13.15 -8.30 9.26
C ASN A 130 12.03 -9.36 9.29
N TRP A 131 10.76 -8.97 9.35
CA TRP A 131 9.63 -9.90 9.31
C TRP A 131 9.27 -10.28 7.86
N ASN A 132 8.55 -11.39 7.68
CA ASN A 132 7.84 -11.63 6.42
C ASN A 132 6.72 -10.60 6.31
N LYS A 133 6.69 -9.82 5.24
CA LYS A 133 5.73 -8.74 5.06
C LYS A 133 4.91 -8.98 3.82
N VAL A 134 3.59 -8.98 3.98
CA VAL A 134 2.64 -9.20 2.90
C VAL A 134 1.76 -7.97 2.75
N LYS A 135 1.73 -7.41 1.54
CA LYS A 135 0.69 -6.43 1.15
C LYS A 135 -0.33 -7.13 0.27
N ILE A 136 -1.53 -7.33 0.78
CA ILE A 136 -2.65 -7.92 0.03
C ILE A 136 -3.32 -6.79 -0.75
N ARG A 137 -3.38 -6.92 -2.08
CA ARG A 137 -3.93 -5.88 -2.94
C ARG A 137 -5.45 -5.86 -2.89
N TYR A 138 -6.00 -4.65 -2.81
CA TYR A 138 -7.43 -4.44 -2.80
C TYR A 138 -7.97 -4.46 -4.23
N CYS A 139 -9.04 -5.23 -4.49
CA CYS A 139 -9.69 -5.20 -5.80
C CYS A 139 -11.17 -5.62 -5.83
N ASP A 140 -11.81 -5.83 -4.69
CA ASP A 140 -13.14 -6.45 -4.63
C ASP A 140 -14.31 -5.44 -4.66
N GLY A 141 -14.02 -4.15 -4.45
CA GLY A 141 -15.02 -3.10 -4.42
C GLY A 141 -15.82 -3.01 -3.11
N ALA A 142 -15.55 -3.86 -2.12
CA ALA A 142 -16.34 -3.98 -0.91
C ALA A 142 -15.55 -4.23 0.39
N SER A 143 -14.33 -3.70 0.52
CA SER A 143 -13.46 -3.89 1.71
C SER A 143 -13.33 -5.34 2.13
N PHE A 144 -13.25 -6.22 1.13
CA PHE A 144 -13.19 -7.66 1.23
C PHE A 144 -14.34 -8.34 2.01
N SER A 145 -15.45 -7.65 2.30
CA SER A 145 -16.57 -8.23 3.07
C SER A 145 -17.64 -8.89 2.18
N GLY A 146 -17.54 -8.76 0.86
CA GLY A 146 -18.51 -9.32 -0.08
C GLY A 146 -18.30 -10.80 -0.41
N ASN A 147 -19.40 -11.54 -0.57
CA ASN A 147 -19.42 -12.90 -1.13
C ASN A 147 -20.75 -13.24 -1.83
N VAL A 148 -21.28 -12.29 -2.61
CA VAL A 148 -22.62 -12.44 -3.24
C VAL A 148 -22.52 -13.09 -4.61
N LYS A 149 -23.59 -13.71 -5.11
CA LYS A 149 -23.66 -14.17 -6.51
C LYS A 149 -23.37 -13.00 -7.47
N ASN A 150 -22.91 -13.31 -8.68
CA ASN A 150 -22.51 -12.26 -9.64
C ASN A 150 -23.70 -11.33 -9.90
N GLU A 151 -23.46 -10.03 -9.85
CA GLU A 151 -24.46 -9.04 -10.23
C GLU A 151 -24.25 -8.66 -11.70
N LEU A 152 -25.35 -8.48 -12.43
CA LEU A 152 -25.32 -8.08 -13.84
C LEU A 152 -26.16 -6.82 -13.98
N GLN A 153 -25.56 -5.75 -14.49
CA GLN A 153 -26.29 -4.53 -14.84
C GLN A 153 -25.81 -4.01 -16.19
N ASN A 154 -26.74 -3.81 -17.12
CA ASN A 154 -26.47 -3.28 -18.47
C ASN A 154 -25.34 -4.05 -19.19
N GLY A 155 -25.33 -5.39 -19.08
CA GLY A 155 -24.30 -6.25 -19.66
C GLY A 155 -22.97 -6.27 -18.88
N THR A 156 -22.78 -5.41 -17.89
CA THR A 156 -21.57 -5.39 -17.04
C THR A 156 -21.75 -6.32 -15.85
N LYS A 157 -20.79 -7.23 -15.67
CA LYS A 157 -20.79 -8.22 -14.59
C LYS A 157 -19.90 -7.76 -13.43
N PHE A 158 -20.39 -7.85 -12.21
CA PHE A 158 -19.69 -7.44 -11.00
C PHE A 158 -19.44 -8.64 -10.09
N PHE A 159 -18.23 -8.72 -9.56
CA PHE A 159 -17.79 -9.78 -8.68
C PHE A 159 -17.39 -9.22 -7.30
N PHE A 160 -18.33 -9.19 -6.37
CA PHE A 160 -18.04 -8.85 -4.97
C PHE A 160 -17.59 -10.11 -4.22
N ARG A 161 -16.32 -10.47 -4.37
CA ARG A 161 -15.72 -11.73 -3.89
C ARG A 161 -14.67 -11.54 -2.81
N GLY A 162 -14.73 -10.42 -2.10
CA GLY A 162 -13.84 -10.06 -1.01
C GLY A 162 -13.45 -11.17 -0.05
N GLN A 163 -14.44 -11.87 0.49
CA GLN A 163 -14.22 -12.97 1.44
C GLN A 163 -13.43 -14.11 0.78
N ARG A 164 -13.75 -14.46 -0.47
CA ARG A 164 -13.04 -15.52 -1.20
C ARG A 164 -11.61 -15.11 -1.54
N ILE A 165 -11.39 -13.82 -1.83
CA ILE A 165 -10.05 -13.27 -2.03
C ILE A 165 -9.22 -13.46 -0.77
N TRP A 166 -9.76 -13.15 0.42
CA TRP A 166 -9.09 -13.44 1.69
C TRP A 166 -8.67 -14.88 1.80
N GLU A 167 -9.65 -15.78 1.72
CA GLU A 167 -9.48 -17.20 2.00
C GLU A 167 -8.45 -17.79 1.02
N ALA A 168 -8.50 -17.38 -0.25
CA ALA A 168 -7.57 -17.84 -1.26
C ALA A 168 -6.15 -17.32 -1.03
N VAL A 169 -5.98 -16.06 -0.64
CA VAL A 169 -4.66 -15.49 -0.29
C VAL A 169 -4.11 -16.17 0.95
N MET A 170 -4.90 -16.28 2.02
CA MET A 170 -4.47 -16.91 3.27
C MET A 170 -4.08 -18.36 3.06
N SER A 171 -4.84 -19.11 2.28
CA SER A 171 -4.50 -20.50 1.92
C SER A 171 -3.12 -20.59 1.26
N GLU A 172 -2.76 -19.66 0.36
CA GLU A 172 -1.43 -19.65 -0.25
C GLU A 172 -0.34 -19.24 0.75
N LEU A 173 -0.59 -18.24 1.59
CA LEU A 173 0.37 -17.79 2.59
C LEU A 173 0.66 -18.88 3.62
N LEU A 174 -0.37 -19.65 4.03
CA LEU A 174 -0.22 -20.82 4.91
C LEU A 174 0.74 -21.84 4.29
N LEU A 175 0.59 -22.15 3.00
CA LEU A 175 1.51 -23.03 2.27
C LEU A 175 2.92 -22.43 2.11
N LYS A 176 3.05 -21.10 2.13
CA LYS A 176 4.33 -20.39 2.04
C LYS A 176 5.04 -20.21 3.39
N GLY A 177 4.52 -20.81 4.46
CA GLY A 177 5.16 -20.86 5.77
C GLY A 177 4.41 -20.10 6.88
N LEU A 178 3.34 -19.36 6.57
CA LEU A 178 2.55 -18.64 7.58
C LEU A 178 1.99 -19.59 8.65
N ARG A 179 1.72 -20.86 8.30
CA ARG A 179 1.24 -21.86 9.26
C ARG A 179 2.20 -22.07 10.46
N HIS A 180 3.49 -21.84 10.24
CA HIS A 180 4.56 -21.98 11.24
C HIS A 180 4.97 -20.64 11.85
N ALA A 181 4.15 -19.60 11.70
CA ALA A 181 4.46 -18.29 12.26
C ALA A 181 4.54 -18.34 13.78
N LYS A 182 5.64 -17.78 14.33
CA LYS A 182 5.81 -17.55 15.77
C LYS A 182 4.97 -16.37 16.23
N GLN A 183 4.98 -15.29 15.45
CA GLN A 183 4.16 -14.11 15.67
C GLN A 183 3.47 -13.69 14.37
N LEU A 184 2.24 -13.23 14.51
CA LEU A 184 1.46 -12.66 13.44
C LEU A 184 0.95 -11.29 13.88
N SER A 185 1.27 -10.26 13.10
CA SER A 185 0.74 -8.92 13.24
C SER A 185 -0.08 -8.58 12.00
N GLY A 186 -1.18 -7.86 12.19
CA GLY A 186 -2.11 -7.48 11.11
C GLY A 186 -2.41 -5.98 11.17
N PHE A 187 -2.26 -5.30 10.03
CA PHE A 187 -2.66 -3.90 9.85
C PHE A 187 -3.73 -3.80 8.77
N SER A 188 -4.79 -3.08 9.09
CA SER A 188 -5.79 -2.64 8.15
C SER A 188 -6.27 -1.26 8.56
N ASN A 189 -6.51 -0.38 7.60
CA ASN A 189 -7.31 0.79 7.84
C ASN A 189 -8.76 0.33 8.10
N ARG A 190 -9.18 0.38 9.38
CA ARG A 190 -10.54 0.18 9.91
C ARG A 190 -11.39 -0.93 9.24
N MET A 191 -11.07 -2.21 9.50
CA MET A 191 -12.09 -3.29 9.51
C MET A 191 -11.62 -4.60 10.17
N LEU A 192 -10.70 -4.59 11.15
CA LEU A 192 -10.00 -5.82 11.58
C LEU A 192 -10.85 -6.87 12.32
N CYS A 193 -11.92 -6.51 13.03
CA CYS A 193 -12.61 -7.47 13.92
C CYS A 193 -13.14 -8.70 13.16
N TRP A 194 -13.64 -8.51 11.95
CA TRP A 194 -14.20 -9.63 11.17
C TRP A 194 -13.11 -10.59 10.66
N TRP A 195 -11.96 -10.05 10.27
CA TRP A 195 -10.84 -10.83 9.73
C TRP A 195 -10.06 -11.58 10.80
N ALA A 196 -9.88 -10.97 11.97
CA ALA A 196 -9.21 -11.62 13.10
C ALA A 196 -9.94 -12.91 13.49
N SER A 197 -11.27 -12.85 13.57
CA SER A 197 -12.11 -14.02 13.86
C SER A 197 -12.02 -15.10 12.76
N HIS A 198 -12.03 -14.70 11.49
CA HIS A 198 -11.91 -15.66 10.38
C HIS A 198 -10.52 -16.30 10.29
N PHE A 199 -9.46 -15.55 10.61
CA PHE A 199 -8.12 -16.12 10.62
C PHE A 199 -7.97 -17.23 11.67
N HIS A 200 -8.53 -17.04 12.87
CA HIS A 200 -8.49 -18.06 13.91
C HIS A 200 -9.19 -19.35 13.49
N SER A 201 -10.21 -19.26 12.63
CA SER A 201 -10.90 -20.42 12.06
C SER A 201 -10.12 -21.14 10.94
N LEU A 202 -9.08 -20.54 10.38
CA LEU A 202 -8.28 -21.12 9.29
C LEU A 202 -7.03 -21.86 9.77
N ARG A 203 -6.68 -21.74 11.06
CA ARG A 203 -5.51 -22.37 11.66
C ARG A 203 -5.86 -23.73 12.25
#